data_AF-A0A2V8C137-F1
#
_entry.id   AF-A0A2V8C137-F1
#
_cell.length_a   1.000
_cell.length_b   1.000
_cell.length_c   1.000
_cell.angle_alpha   90.00
_cell.angle_beta   90.00
_cell.angle_gamma   90.00
#
_symmetry.space_group_name_H-M   'P 1'
#
loop_
_entity.id
_entity.type
_entity.pdbx_description
1 polymer ?
#
loop_
_entity_poly.entity_id
_entity_poly.type
_entity_poly.pdbx_seq_one_letter_code
_entity_poly.pdbx_strand_id
1 'polypeptide(L)' 'MRLRSFGSLVTLAIVVVWLAPVFLFGQSRAAGAKVKPDATKPWTAPHTPDGQPDLQGIWLNNDATPLERPKALEGKPFLT' A
#
# COMPACT_ATOMS: atom_id res chain seq x y z
N MET A 1 12.73 -49.51 -10.97
CA MET A 1 13.00 -48.06 -11.18
C MET A 1 11.81 -47.20 -10.69
N ARG A 2 11.35 -47.36 -9.44
CA ARG A 2 10.18 -46.63 -8.89
C ARG A 2 10.31 -46.16 -7.43
N LEU A 3 11.51 -46.23 -6.85
CA LEU A 3 11.75 -45.80 -5.46
C LEU A 3 12.50 -44.45 -5.34
N ARG A 4 12.99 -43.90 -6.47
CA ARG A 4 13.71 -42.61 -6.49
C ARG A 4 12.76 -41.40 -6.61
N SER A 5 11.52 -41.60 -7.05
CA SER A 5 10.54 -40.54 -7.29
C SER A 5 9.84 -40.04 -6.01
N PHE A 6 9.70 -40.88 -4.99
CA PHE A 6 9.10 -40.47 -3.71
C PHE A 6 10.04 -39.58 -2.88
N GLY A 7 11.35 -39.83 -2.91
CA GLY A 7 12.34 -38.99 -2.22
C GLY A 7 12.42 -37.57 -2.80
N SER A 8 12.17 -37.40 -4.10
CA SER A 8 12.21 -36.10 -4.77
C SER A 8 11.03 -35.18 -4.43
N LEU A 9 9.87 -35.75 -4.11
CA LEU A 9 8.68 -34.97 -3.70
C LEU A 9 8.79 -34.51 -2.24
N VAL A 10 9.32 -35.38 -1.36
CA VAL A 10 9.55 -35.05 0.04
C VAL A 10 10.62 -33.96 0.19
N THR A 11 11.69 -34.02 -0.60
CA THR A 11 12.75 -32.99 -0.59
C THR A 11 12.26 -31.64 -1.13
N LEU A 12 11.43 -31.63 -2.18
CA LEU A 12 10.82 -30.39 -2.69
C LEU A 12 9.88 -29.74 -1.65
N ALA A 13 9.06 -30.55 -0.97
CA ALA A 13 8.18 -30.04 0.09
C ALA A 13 8.96 -29.43 1.26
N ILE A 14 10.08 -30.04 1.65
CA ILE A 14 10.96 -29.51 2.70
C ILE A 14 11.57 -28.17 2.27
N VAL A 15 12.02 -28.03 1.01
CA VAL A 15 12.59 -26.77 0.49
C VAL A 15 11.55 -25.64 0.46
N VAL A 16 10.30 -25.93 0.09
CA VAL A 16 9.21 -24.94 0.12
C VAL A 16 8.88 -24.50 1.55
N VAL A 17 8.86 -25.44 2.50
CA VAL A 17 8.64 -25.13 3.93
C VAL A 17 9.81 -24.31 4.51
N TRP A 18 11.04 -24.56 4.08
CA TRP A 18 12.24 -23.82 4.52
C TRP A 18 12.39 -22.43 3.90
N LEU A 19 11.83 -22.18 2.71
CA LEU A 19 11.87 -20.88 2.03
C LEU A 19 10.66 -19.98 2.35
N ALA A 20 9.59 -20.53 2.91
CA ALA A 20 8.40 -19.77 3.33
C ALA A 20 8.65 -18.63 4.34
N PRO A 21 9.56 -18.72 5.33
CA PRO A 21 9.70 -17.66 6.33
C PRO A 21 10.43 -16.41 5.82
N VAL A 22 11.11 -16.46 4.67
CA VAL A 22 11.84 -15.30 4.11
C VAL A 22 10.89 -14.15 3.72
N PHE A 23 9.63 -14.45 3.40
CA PHE A 23 8.66 -13.43 3.00
C PHE A 23 7.97 -12.70 4.15
N LEU A 24 8.05 -13.18 5.40
CA LEU A 24 7.41 -12.50 6.53
C LEU A 24 8.27 -11.36 7.13
N PHE A 25 9.59 -11.39 6.96
CA PHE A 25 10.49 -10.40 7.58
C PHE A 25 10.72 -9.14 6.72
N GLY A 26 10.36 -9.14 5.44
CA GLY A 26 10.54 -7.98 4.55
C GLY A 26 9.47 -6.89 4.69
N GLN A 27 8.34 -7.18 5.33
CA GLN A 27 7.19 -6.25 5.43
C GLN A 27 6.99 -5.64 6.83
N SER A 28 7.84 -5.97 7.80
CA SER A 28 7.80 -5.26 9.08
C SER A 28 8.44 -3.88 8.88
N ARG A 29 7.65 -2.81 9.09
CA ARG A 29 8.19 -1.46 9.22
C ARG A 29 9.31 -1.52 10.26
N ALA A 30 10.49 -1.00 9.93
CA ALA A 30 11.63 -0.98 10.84
C ALA A 30 11.16 -0.45 12.21
N ALA A 31 11.10 -1.36 13.19
CA ALA A 31 10.82 -0.99 14.56
C ALA A 31 12.04 -0.21 15.06
N GLY A 32 12.02 1.12 14.96
CA GLY A 32 13.23 1.87 15.32
C GLY A 32 13.24 3.39 15.22
N ALA A 33 12.24 4.05 14.64
CA ALA A 33 12.12 5.50 14.78
C ALA A 33 10.97 5.83 15.73
N LYS A 34 11.27 6.00 17.02
CA LYS A 34 10.36 6.72 17.92
C LYS A 34 10.35 8.19 17.51
N VAL A 35 9.56 8.51 16.49
CA VAL A 35 9.13 9.88 16.26
C VAL A 35 8.32 10.25 17.50
N LYS A 36 8.76 11.27 18.25
CA LYS A 36 7.91 11.86 19.29
C LYS A 36 6.62 12.26 18.58
N PRO A 37 5.44 11.71 18.96
CA PRO A 37 4.22 12.29 18.44
C PRO A 37 4.27 13.75 18.87
N ASP A 38 4.21 14.68 17.91
CA ASP A 38 3.70 16.00 18.26
C ASP A 38 2.41 15.74 19.03
N ALA A 39 2.22 16.43 20.16
CA ALA A 39 1.00 16.35 20.95
C ALA A 39 -0.18 17.01 20.21
N THR A 40 -0.29 16.73 18.91
CA THR A 40 -1.42 17.07 18.06
C THR A 40 -2.58 16.26 18.58
N LYS A 41 -3.57 16.98 19.12
CA LYS A 41 -4.87 16.38 19.44
C LYS A 41 -5.34 15.57 18.22
N PRO A 42 -5.94 14.38 18.43
CA PRO A 42 -6.59 13.67 17.34
C PRO A 42 -7.57 14.63 16.65
N TRP A 43 -7.38 14.83 15.34
CA TRP A 43 -8.27 15.67 14.56
C TRP A 43 -9.64 14.99 14.50
N THR A 44 -10.69 15.74 14.85
CA THR A 44 -12.08 15.32 14.71
C THR A 44 -12.73 16.23 13.68
N ALA A 45 -13.30 15.65 12.62
CA ALA A 45 -13.98 16.44 11.60
C ALA A 45 -15.18 17.17 12.21
N PRO A 46 -15.39 18.47 11.90
CA PRO A 46 -16.63 19.14 12.25
C PRO A 46 -17.81 18.44 11.55
N HIS A 47 -18.99 18.49 12.19
CA HIS A 47 -20.21 17.92 11.63
C HIS A 47 -21.31 18.97 11.58
N THR A 48 -22.19 18.85 10.59
CA THR A 48 -23.42 19.61 10.46
C THR A 48 -24.44 19.20 11.55
N PRO A 49 -25.51 19.99 11.78
CA PRO A 49 -26.54 19.65 12.78
C PRO A 49 -27.25 18.32 12.56
N ASP A 50 -27.32 17.86 11.32
CA ASP A 50 -27.85 16.56 10.91
C ASP A 50 -26.81 15.43 10.90
N GLY A 51 -25.60 15.70 11.40
CA GLY A 51 -24.58 14.68 11.68
C GLY A 51 -23.71 14.28 10.49
N GLN A 52 -23.73 15.05 9.41
CA GLN A 52 -22.86 14.84 8.25
C GLN A 52 -21.50 15.50 8.50
N PRO A 53 -20.39 15.02 7.91
CA PRO A 53 -19.14 15.79 7.91
C PRO A 53 -19.34 17.17 7.28
N ASP A 54 -18.90 18.22 7.96
CA ASP A 54 -18.95 19.58 7.45
C ASP A 54 -17.76 19.83 6.53
N LEU A 55 -18.04 19.95 5.23
CA LEU A 55 -17.06 20.19 4.16
C LEU A 55 -17.01 21.66 3.72
N GLN A 56 -17.57 22.58 4.51
CA GLN A 56 -17.47 24.01 4.24
C GLN A 56 -16.05 24.53 4.47
N GLY A 57 -15.67 25.57 3.73
CA GLY A 57 -14.37 26.23 3.86
C GLY A 57 -13.79 26.68 2.53
N ILE A 58 -12.56 27.20 2.58
CA ILE A 58 -11.80 27.57 1.39
C ILE A 58 -11.03 26.34 0.93
N TRP A 59 -11.38 25.83 -0.24
CA TRP A 59 -10.67 24.73 -0.89
C TRP A 59 -9.68 25.31 -1.89
N LEU A 60 -8.39 25.00 -1.72
CA LEU A 60 -7.36 25.42 -2.65
C LEU A 60 -7.01 24.26 -3.58
N ASN A 61 -7.19 24.48 -4.88
CA ASN A 61 -6.66 23.60 -5.93
C ASN A 61 -5.33 24.18 -6.39
N ASN A 62 -4.28 23.97 -5.60
CA ASN A 62 -2.96 24.55 -5.86
C ASN A 62 -2.28 23.98 -7.11
N ASP A 63 -2.73 22.80 -7.56
CA ASP A 63 -2.31 22.20 -8.82
C ASP A 63 -3.45 22.30 -9.83
N ALA A 64 -3.20 23.01 -10.93
CA ALA A 64 -4.12 23.03 -12.05
C ALA A 64 -3.98 21.72 -12.83
N THR A 65 -4.96 20.82 -12.71
CA THR A 65 -5.07 19.69 -13.63
C THR A 65 -5.16 20.24 -15.05
N PRO A 66 -4.22 19.92 -15.96
CA PRO A 66 -4.27 20.42 -17.32
C PRO A 66 -5.58 20.05 -18.00
N LEU A 67 -6.21 21.01 -18.69
CA LEU A 67 -7.44 20.77 -19.47
C LEU A 67 -7.17 19.90 -20.72
N GLU A 68 -5.92 19.91 -21.17
CA GLU A 68 -5.45 19.13 -22.31
C GLU A 68 -4.62 17.95 -21.82
N ARG A 69 -4.60 16.90 -22.65
CA ARG A 69 -3.76 15.74 -22.39
C ARG A 69 -2.28 16.15 -22.42
N PRO A 70 -1.48 15.84 -21.37
CA PRO A 70 -0.05 16.08 -21.39
C PRO A 70 0.61 15.41 -22.60
N LYS A 71 1.59 16.09 -23.21
CA LYS A 71 2.30 15.60 -24.41
C LYS A 71 2.88 14.18 -24.22
N ALA A 72 3.41 13.88 -23.03
CA ALA A 72 3.94 12.57 -22.67
C ALA A 72 2.90 11.42 -22.73
N LEU A 73 1.61 11.76 -22.75
CA LEU A 73 0.51 10.80 -22.82
C LEU A 73 -0.19 10.77 -24.18
N GLU A 74 0.26 11.56 -25.15
CA GLU A 74 -0.33 11.59 -26.49
C GLU A 74 -0.33 10.20 -27.13
N GLY A 75 -1.42 9.84 -27.80
CA GLY A 75 -1.56 8.55 -28.48
C GLY A 75 -1.69 7.33 -27.55
N LYS A 76 -1.69 7.49 -26.22
CA LYS A 76 -1.95 6.40 -25.27
C LYS A 76 -3.46 6.27 -25.01
N PRO A 77 -4.14 5.23 -25.52
CA PRO A 77 -5.58 5.05 -25.31
C PRO A 77 -5.92 4.60 -23.88
N PHE A 78 -4.98 3.96 -23.18
CA PHE A 78 -5.15 3.47 -21.81
C PHE A 78 -3.94 3.84 -20.94
N LEU A 79 -4.17 4.06 -19.64
CA LEU A 79 -3.16 4.45 -18.65
C LEU A 79 -2.88 3.37 -17.60
N THR A 80 -3.53 2.22 -17.73
CA THR A 80 -3.47 1.06 -16.83
C THR A 80 -2.54 -0.01 -17.37
#